data_AF-A0A9W4SPM6-F1
#
_entry.id   AF-A0A9W4SPM6-F1
#
_cell.length_a   1.000
_cell.length_b   1.000
_cell.length_c   1.000
_cell.angle_alpha   90.00
_cell.angle_beta   90.00
_cell.angle_gamma   90.00
#
_symmetry.space_group_name_H-M   'P 1'
#
loop_
_entity.id
_entity.type
_entity.pdbx_description
1 polymer ?
#
loop_
_entity_poly.entity_id
_entity_poly.type
_entity_poly.pdbx_seq_one_letter_code
_entity_poly.pdbx_strand_id
1 'polypeptide(L)'
;MADYNTTFLILIQLLASKPLASLTLLSLVIISLASYYAADPWKKPEAREKEQESGNVIHITANHAIAFGGIASLGLISMWTFPNALVYFSLVSFGLGGFFGLQGVLVAISRRLSLPFSGGLLETLLAGGIVIWWVLIRNSSEAWLLQNFLGGFIIALMLKVLKLPDLQISSILLITAFLYDIFWVFISPNFTSNGKSVMESAATGSGLTVHEQVPMVFRIPISDDPAHGYAMLGFGDIILPGMFLTLLREVDVRLKGYWLSLVPQSPMPPTPMVIVDDVEGETTEIIFDGEEEEENIYIYENNTVFVFNQSTNWGKNNIWHRSVSSLPSLWTYHFTGLIGYFIGLEMTFIAMILTQMGQPALLYLVPSILLPVLLLSIKRKEFHLIWYGKFWENDDDENTDYSRLPQQDEFMRQV
;
A
#
# COMPACT_ATOMS: atom_id res chain seq x y z
N MET A 1 2.28 42.76 7.76
CA MET A 1 1.90 42.04 6.52
C MET A 1 3.12 41.59 5.71
N ALA A 2 4.23 42.34 5.69
CA ALA A 2 5.46 41.93 4.99
C ALA A 2 6.15 40.70 5.62
N ASP A 3 6.17 40.58 6.96
CA ASP A 3 6.86 39.47 7.66
C ASP A 3 6.21 38.10 7.44
N TYR A 4 4.87 38.04 7.35
CA TYR A 4 4.18 36.78 7.07
C TYR A 4 4.51 36.23 5.68
N ASN A 5 4.73 37.11 4.71
CA ASN A 5 5.00 36.72 3.33
C ASN A 5 6.43 36.19 3.18
N THR A 6 7.39 36.77 3.89
CA THR A 6 8.78 36.27 3.93
C THR A 6 8.89 34.97 4.71
N THR A 7 8.22 34.83 5.87
CA THR A 7 8.19 33.55 6.60
C THR A 7 7.53 32.44 5.78
N PHE A 8 6.44 32.74 5.07
CA PHE A 8 5.76 31.79 4.19
C PHE A 8 6.61 31.36 2.99
N LEU A 9 7.31 32.30 2.35
CA LEU A 9 8.22 31.99 1.24
C LEU A 9 9.46 31.22 1.70
N ILE A 10 10.02 31.54 2.87
CA ILE A 10 11.11 30.76 3.49
C ILE A 10 10.64 29.34 3.82
N LEU A 11 9.42 29.17 4.34
CA LEU A 11 8.83 27.87 4.64
C LEU A 11 8.66 27.03 3.37
N ILE A 12 8.16 27.62 2.28
CA ILE A 12 8.07 26.95 0.97
C ILE A 12 9.46 26.58 0.43
N GLN A 13 10.44 27.46 0.58
CA GLN A 13 11.81 27.22 0.11
C GLN A 13 12.55 26.16 0.97
N LEU A 14 12.20 26.03 2.25
CA LEU A 14 12.71 24.98 3.14
C LEU A 14 12.00 23.64 2.93
N LEU A 15 10.69 23.65 2.64
CA LEU A 15 9.94 22.47 2.19
C LEU A 15 10.49 21.93 0.88
N ALA A 16 10.78 22.83 -0.05
CA ALA A 16 11.48 22.54 -1.30
C ALA A 16 13.01 22.40 -1.13
N SER A 17 13.51 22.30 0.11
CA SER A 17 14.93 22.03 0.30
C SER A 17 15.26 20.66 -0.29
N LYS A 18 16.39 20.61 -1.02
CA LYS A 18 16.86 19.43 -1.75
C LYS A 18 16.85 18.13 -0.91
N PRO A 19 17.22 18.11 0.40
CA PRO A 19 17.26 16.86 1.15
C PRO A 19 15.88 16.37 1.64
N LEU A 20 15.00 17.25 2.13
CA LEU A 20 13.67 16.84 2.61
C LEU A 20 12.77 16.37 1.46
N ALA A 21 12.74 17.10 0.35
CA ALA A 21 12.03 16.70 -0.86
C ALA A 21 12.58 15.39 -1.47
N SER A 22 13.89 15.14 -1.33
CA SER A 22 14.50 13.89 -1.76
C SER A 22 14.08 12.71 -0.87
N LEU A 23 13.96 12.91 0.45
CA LEU A 23 13.43 11.90 1.36
C LEU A 23 11.95 11.57 1.09
N THR A 24 11.11 12.58 0.84
CA THR A 24 9.71 12.34 0.51
C THR A 24 9.58 11.55 -0.79
N LEU A 25 10.29 11.97 -1.85
CA LEU A 25 10.31 11.27 -3.13
C LEU A 25 10.84 9.83 -2.98
N LEU A 26 11.96 9.64 -2.26
CA LEU A 26 12.53 8.33 -1.98
C LEU A 26 11.51 7.42 -1.31
N SER A 27 10.84 7.91 -0.25
CA SER A 27 9.85 7.12 0.47
C SER A 27 8.63 6.76 -0.39
N LEU A 28 8.14 7.69 -1.22
CA LEU A 28 7.03 7.44 -2.15
C LEU A 28 7.38 6.39 -3.20
N VAL A 29 8.58 6.48 -3.80
CA VAL A 29 9.06 5.50 -4.79
C VAL A 29 9.19 4.13 -4.15
N ILE A 30 9.79 4.06 -2.96
CA ILE A 30 9.96 2.80 -2.22
C ILE A 30 8.60 2.19 -1.88
N ILE A 31 7.68 2.95 -1.28
CA ILE A 31 6.35 2.45 -0.92
C ILE A 31 5.62 1.95 -2.18
N SER A 32 5.66 2.70 -3.29
CA SER A 32 4.97 2.32 -4.53
C SER A 32 5.52 1.01 -5.11
N LEU A 33 6.86 0.88 -5.21
CA LEU A 33 7.52 -0.33 -5.70
C LEU A 33 7.35 -1.52 -4.75
N ALA A 34 7.52 -1.30 -3.45
CA ALA A 34 7.36 -2.32 -2.42
C ALA A 34 5.93 -2.82 -2.31
N SER A 35 4.93 -1.92 -2.36
CA SER A 35 3.52 -2.30 -2.37
C SER A 35 3.18 -3.09 -3.63
N TYR A 36 3.75 -2.74 -4.79
CA TYR A 36 3.58 -3.53 -6.02
C TYR A 36 4.20 -4.94 -5.89
N TYR A 37 5.41 -5.01 -5.34
CA TYR A 37 6.11 -6.28 -5.09
C TYR A 37 5.39 -7.16 -4.06
N ALA A 38 4.80 -6.57 -3.02
CA ALA A 38 4.09 -7.27 -1.96
C ALA A 38 2.68 -7.74 -2.36
N ALA A 39 1.96 -6.90 -3.13
CA ALA A 39 0.59 -7.21 -3.56
C ALA A 39 0.54 -8.27 -4.68
N ASP A 40 1.63 -8.48 -5.42
CA ASP A 40 1.77 -9.43 -6.54
C ASP A 40 0.46 -9.55 -7.36
N PRO A 41 0.12 -8.53 -8.19
CA PRO A 41 -1.20 -8.43 -8.82
C PRO A 41 -1.53 -9.55 -9.81
N TRP A 42 -0.51 -10.31 -10.23
CA TRP A 42 -0.64 -11.43 -11.17
C TRP A 42 -0.82 -12.78 -10.48
N LYS A 43 -0.85 -12.79 -9.15
CA LYS A 43 -0.98 -14.01 -8.37
C LYS A 43 -2.43 -14.47 -8.36
N LYS A 44 -2.67 -15.69 -8.84
CA LYS A 44 -3.99 -16.32 -8.84
C LYS A 44 -4.55 -16.42 -7.41
N PRO A 45 -5.88 -16.34 -7.21
CA PRO A 45 -6.53 -16.44 -5.90
C PRO A 45 -6.11 -17.70 -5.12
N GLU A 46 -6.12 -18.86 -5.80
CA GLU A 46 -5.71 -20.17 -5.26
C GLU A 46 -4.27 -20.18 -4.71
N ALA A 47 -3.38 -19.34 -5.27
CA ALA A 47 -1.99 -19.25 -4.82
C ALA A 47 -1.82 -18.29 -3.62
N ARG A 48 -2.83 -17.46 -3.31
CA ARG A 48 -2.89 -16.64 -2.10
C ARG A 48 -3.35 -17.48 -0.91
N GLU A 49 -4.36 -18.32 -1.12
CA GLU A 49 -4.88 -19.27 -0.12
C GLU A 49 -3.78 -20.28 0.31
N LYS A 50 -3.04 -20.86 -0.65
CA LYS A 50 -1.90 -21.73 -0.34
C LYS A 50 -0.77 -21.04 0.43
N GLU A 51 -0.61 -19.72 0.27
CA GLU A 51 0.37 -18.98 1.06
C GLU A 51 -0.08 -18.73 2.50
N GLN A 52 -1.38 -18.49 2.70
CA GLN A 52 -2.01 -18.45 4.01
C GLN A 52 -1.79 -19.76 4.77
N GLU A 53 -1.94 -20.91 4.11
CA GLU A 53 -1.68 -22.23 4.69
C GLU A 53 -0.19 -22.49 4.98
N SER A 54 0.71 -21.93 4.15
CA SER A 54 2.16 -22.16 4.26
C SER A 54 2.85 -21.43 5.42
N GLY A 55 2.16 -20.52 6.12
CA GLY A 55 2.70 -19.74 7.24
C GLY A 55 3.80 -18.73 6.87
N ASN A 56 4.07 -18.51 5.58
CA ASN A 56 5.10 -17.57 5.10
C ASN A 56 4.68 -16.09 5.18
N VAL A 57 3.40 -15.82 5.43
CA VAL A 57 2.84 -14.48 5.58
C VAL A 57 2.26 -14.36 6.99
N ILE A 58 2.67 -13.31 7.70
CA ILE A 58 2.14 -13.03 9.04
C ILE A 58 0.95 -12.09 8.86
N HIS A 59 -0.26 -12.65 8.98
CA HIS A 59 -1.49 -11.87 9.05
C HIS A 59 -1.59 -11.23 10.44
N ILE A 60 -1.55 -9.90 10.46
CA ILE A 60 -1.72 -9.15 11.71
C ILE A 60 -3.18 -9.29 12.15
N THR A 61 -3.41 -9.96 13.27
CA THR A 61 -4.74 -10.04 13.92
C THR A 61 -5.01 -8.80 14.76
N ALA A 62 -6.27 -8.54 15.12
CA ALA A 62 -6.64 -7.46 16.05
C ALA A 62 -5.86 -7.50 17.38
N ASN A 63 -5.60 -8.70 17.92
CA ASN A 63 -4.78 -8.87 19.13
C ASN A 63 -3.35 -8.37 18.94
N HIS A 64 -2.74 -8.68 17.78
CA HIS A 64 -1.40 -8.20 17.43
C HIS A 64 -1.40 -6.67 17.24
N ALA A 65 -2.46 -6.10 16.65
CA ALA A 65 -2.59 -4.66 16.45
C ALA A 65 -2.69 -3.87 17.76
N ILE A 66 -3.41 -4.39 18.76
CA ILE A 66 -3.48 -3.76 20.09
C ILE A 66 -2.18 -3.99 20.86
N ALA A 67 -1.64 -5.21 20.81
CA ALA A 67 -0.38 -5.57 21.48
C ALA A 67 0.82 -4.76 20.93
N PHE A 68 0.75 -4.28 19.69
CA PHE A 68 1.77 -3.46 19.04
C PHE A 68 2.23 -2.31 19.95
N GLY A 69 1.31 -1.54 20.54
CA GLY A 69 1.66 -0.40 21.40
C GLY A 69 2.50 -0.82 22.62
N GLY A 70 2.17 -1.96 23.23
CA GLY A 70 2.92 -2.51 24.37
C GLY A 70 4.29 -3.05 23.96
N ILE A 71 4.37 -3.83 22.88
CA ILE A 71 5.61 -4.40 22.36
C ILE A 71 6.57 -3.29 21.91
N ALA A 72 6.07 -2.29 21.17
CA ALA A 72 6.85 -1.14 20.74
C ALA A 72 7.38 -0.33 21.94
N SER A 73 6.53 -0.14 22.97
CA SER A 73 6.92 0.54 24.21
C SER A 73 8.03 -0.20 24.95
N LEU A 74 7.95 -1.53 25.04
CA LEU A 74 9.02 -2.36 25.61
C LEU A 74 10.32 -2.23 24.83
N GLY A 75 10.25 -2.24 23.49
CA GLY A 75 11.42 -2.03 22.63
C GLY A 75 12.08 -0.68 22.86
N LEU A 76 11.29 0.38 22.94
CA LEU A 76 11.78 1.75 23.14
C LEU A 76 12.38 1.95 24.54
N ILE A 77 11.73 1.43 25.59
CA ILE A 77 12.28 1.44 26.95
C ILE A 77 13.59 0.65 26.99
N SER A 78 13.63 -0.53 26.38
CA SER A 78 14.84 -1.35 26.31
C SER A 78 15.99 -0.58 25.66
N MET A 79 15.70 0.14 24.57
CA MET A 79 16.67 1.00 23.88
C MET A 79 17.17 2.16 24.72
N TRP A 80 16.30 2.73 25.56
CA TRP A 80 16.68 3.74 26.53
C TRP A 80 17.53 3.18 27.68
N THR A 81 17.25 1.97 28.17
CA THR A 81 18.00 1.36 29.29
C THR A 81 19.34 0.73 28.87
N PHE A 82 19.41 0.13 27.68
CA PHE A 82 20.59 -0.61 27.19
C PHE A 82 21.05 -0.14 25.80
N PRO A 83 21.39 1.15 25.62
CA PRO A 83 21.64 1.74 24.30
C PRO A 83 22.82 1.10 23.58
N ASN A 84 23.92 0.83 24.28
CA ASN A 84 25.12 0.22 23.67
C ASN A 84 24.84 -1.17 23.07
N ALA A 85 24.16 -2.04 23.81
CA ALA A 85 23.86 -3.40 23.34
C ALA A 85 22.86 -3.36 22.17
N LEU A 86 21.84 -2.50 22.26
CA LEU A 86 20.78 -2.45 21.27
C LEU A 86 21.16 -1.76 19.97
N VAL A 87 22.15 -0.87 19.96
CA VAL A 87 22.71 -0.36 18.71
C VAL A 87 23.40 -1.47 17.93
N TYR A 88 24.21 -2.31 18.56
CA TYR A 88 24.82 -3.47 17.88
C TYR A 88 23.77 -4.49 17.43
N PHE A 89 22.76 -4.78 18.26
CA PHE A 89 21.63 -5.60 17.85
C PHE A 89 20.96 -5.04 16.59
N SER A 90 20.68 -3.74 16.58
CA SER A 90 20.06 -3.06 15.43
C SER A 90 20.93 -3.11 14.17
N LEU A 91 22.26 -2.99 14.30
CA LEU A 91 23.20 -3.14 13.19
C LEU A 91 23.16 -4.55 12.58
N VAL A 92 23.13 -5.58 13.44
CA VAL A 92 23.03 -6.99 13.00
C VAL A 92 21.67 -7.25 12.35
N SER A 93 20.57 -6.83 12.98
CA SER A 93 19.21 -6.97 12.44
C SER A 93 19.05 -6.24 11.11
N PHE A 94 19.65 -5.05 10.96
CA PHE A 94 19.66 -4.31 9.70
C PHE A 94 20.44 -5.08 8.62
N GLY A 95 21.64 -5.59 8.92
CA GLY A 95 22.41 -6.38 7.96
C GLY A 95 21.67 -7.64 7.49
N LEU A 96 21.05 -8.38 8.42
CA LEU A 96 20.24 -9.57 8.10
C LEU A 96 18.98 -9.21 7.30
N GLY A 97 18.25 -8.18 7.70
CA GLY A 97 17.06 -7.72 6.99
C GLY A 97 17.40 -7.24 5.57
N GLY A 98 18.50 -6.49 5.42
CA GLY A 98 19.02 -6.04 4.14
C GLY A 98 19.41 -7.21 3.24
N PHE A 99 20.08 -8.22 3.79
CA PHE A 99 20.42 -9.45 3.08
C PHE A 99 19.18 -10.18 2.55
N PHE A 100 18.22 -10.53 3.43
CA PHE A 100 17.03 -11.27 3.03
C PHE A 100 16.13 -10.48 2.07
N GLY A 101 15.99 -9.17 2.29
CA GLY A 101 15.20 -8.31 1.41
C GLY A 101 15.81 -8.22 0.01
N LEU A 102 17.12 -7.98 -0.08
CA LEU A 102 17.82 -7.88 -1.35
C LEU A 102 17.84 -9.22 -2.08
N GLN A 103 18.18 -10.31 -1.39
CA GLN A 103 18.17 -11.66 -1.96
C GLN A 103 16.78 -12.02 -2.50
N GLY A 104 15.71 -11.74 -1.75
CA GLY A 104 14.33 -12.02 -2.18
C GLY A 104 13.91 -11.27 -3.44
N VAL A 105 14.34 -10.01 -3.60
CA VAL A 105 14.08 -9.23 -4.82
C VAL A 105 14.95 -9.72 -5.98
N LEU A 106 16.24 -9.99 -5.76
CA LEU A 106 17.14 -10.49 -6.80
C LEU A 106 16.66 -11.83 -7.37
N VAL A 107 16.24 -12.77 -6.52
CA VAL A 107 15.68 -14.05 -6.97
C VAL A 107 14.39 -13.84 -7.77
N ALA A 108 13.52 -12.91 -7.35
CA ALA A 108 12.30 -12.59 -8.08
C ALA A 108 12.60 -12.01 -9.47
N ILE A 109 13.60 -11.13 -9.59
CA ILE A 109 14.03 -10.55 -10.87
C ILE A 109 14.68 -11.62 -11.76
N SER A 110 15.58 -12.42 -11.21
CA SER A 110 16.29 -13.50 -11.91
C SER A 110 15.33 -14.51 -12.53
N ARG A 111 14.28 -14.89 -11.78
CA ARG A 111 13.19 -15.76 -12.28
C ARG A 111 12.35 -15.08 -13.36
N ARG A 112 12.05 -13.78 -13.23
CA ARG A 112 11.27 -13.04 -14.25
C ARG A 112 12.03 -12.85 -15.56
N LEU A 113 13.35 -12.71 -15.51
CA LEU A 113 14.22 -12.58 -16.67
C LEU A 113 14.67 -13.93 -17.26
N SER A 114 14.23 -15.05 -16.69
CA SER A 114 14.60 -16.41 -17.10
C SER A 114 16.12 -16.60 -17.24
N LEU A 115 16.90 -16.04 -16.30
CA LEU A 115 18.36 -16.10 -16.36
C LEU A 115 18.87 -17.55 -16.14
N PRO A 116 19.95 -17.97 -16.83
CA PRO A 116 20.43 -19.36 -16.81
C PRO A 116 20.93 -19.85 -15.44
N PHE A 117 21.12 -18.93 -14.48
CA PHE A 117 21.58 -19.23 -13.12
C PHE A 117 20.57 -18.82 -12.03
N SER A 118 19.27 -18.78 -12.35
CA SER A 118 18.21 -18.46 -11.38
C SER A 118 18.02 -19.60 -10.35
N GLY A 119 18.96 -19.71 -9.41
CA GLY A 119 19.10 -20.85 -8.49
C GLY A 119 19.40 -20.46 -7.05
N GLY A 120 19.42 -19.17 -6.72
CA GLY A 120 19.57 -18.65 -5.37
C GLY A 120 21.02 -18.43 -4.94
N LEU A 121 21.99 -19.22 -5.43
CA LEU A 121 23.39 -19.11 -4.99
C LEU A 121 24.06 -17.79 -5.45
N LEU A 122 23.91 -17.43 -6.72
CA LEU A 122 24.49 -16.19 -7.24
C LEU A 122 23.87 -14.96 -6.55
N GLU A 123 22.54 -14.97 -6.41
CA GLU A 123 21.79 -13.91 -5.73
C GLU A 123 22.18 -13.78 -4.26
N THR A 124 22.45 -14.92 -3.60
CA THR A 124 22.96 -14.97 -2.21
C THR A 124 24.34 -14.35 -2.09
N LEU A 125 25.26 -14.68 -2.99
CA LEU A 125 26.62 -14.11 -2.97
C LEU A 125 26.60 -12.61 -3.25
N LEU A 126 25.75 -12.15 -4.18
CA LEU A 126 25.58 -10.72 -4.47
C LEU A 126 25.00 -9.97 -3.28
N ALA A 127 23.92 -10.48 -2.68
CA ALA A 127 23.31 -9.87 -1.50
C ALA A 127 24.29 -9.83 -0.32
N GLY A 128 24.99 -10.94 -0.06
CA GLY A 128 26.02 -11.02 0.98
C GLY A 128 27.17 -10.06 0.73
N GLY A 129 27.64 -9.95 -0.51
CA GLY A 129 28.71 -9.02 -0.90
C GLY A 129 28.34 -7.55 -0.66
N ILE A 130 27.11 -7.15 -1.00
CA ILE A 130 26.62 -5.79 -0.77
C ILE A 130 26.48 -5.48 0.73
N VAL A 131 25.99 -6.43 1.53
CA VAL A 131 25.91 -6.25 3.00
C VAL A 131 27.29 -6.18 3.63
N ILE A 132 28.23 -7.04 3.22
CA ILE A 132 29.62 -6.97 3.69
C ILE A 132 30.24 -5.63 3.31
N TRP A 133 30.02 -5.16 2.08
CA TRP A 133 30.48 -3.85 1.65
C TRP A 133 29.94 -2.75 2.56
N TRP A 134 28.62 -2.73 2.84
CA TRP A 134 28.01 -1.80 3.78
C TRP A 134 28.66 -1.86 5.16
N VAL A 135 28.87 -3.06 5.73
CA VAL A 135 29.54 -3.22 7.03
C VAL A 135 30.95 -2.62 7.04
N LEU A 136 31.71 -2.76 5.95
CA LEU A 136 33.07 -2.22 5.84
C LEU A 136 33.09 -0.69 5.73
N ILE A 137 32.13 -0.09 5.00
CA ILE A 137 32.08 1.36 4.79
C ILE A 137 31.18 2.10 5.77
N ARG A 138 30.52 1.42 6.72
CA ARG A 138 29.46 2.01 7.57
C ARG A 138 29.86 3.26 8.36
N ASN A 139 31.15 3.39 8.70
CA ASN A 139 31.69 4.54 9.44
C ASN A 139 32.20 5.67 8.52
N SER A 140 32.11 5.49 7.21
CA SER A 140 32.51 6.51 6.23
C SER A 140 31.40 7.52 5.95
N SER A 141 31.76 8.69 5.42
CA SER A 141 30.80 9.71 5.00
C SER A 141 29.83 9.22 3.91
N GLU A 142 30.21 8.21 3.13
CA GLU A 142 29.40 7.69 2.01
C GLU A 142 28.49 6.51 2.41
N ALA A 143 28.50 6.12 3.69
CA ALA A 143 27.71 4.99 4.18
C ALA A 143 26.19 5.16 3.96
N TRP A 144 25.71 6.41 3.91
CA TRP A 144 24.28 6.72 3.78
C TRP A 144 23.68 6.19 2.47
N LEU A 145 24.45 6.15 1.37
CA LEU A 145 23.98 5.63 0.08
C LEU A 145 23.61 4.16 0.19
N LEU A 146 24.54 3.37 0.72
CA LEU A 146 24.38 1.92 0.80
C LEU A 146 23.40 1.54 1.93
N GLN A 147 23.34 2.33 3.00
CA GLN A 147 22.31 2.22 4.03
C GLN A 147 20.91 2.49 3.46
N ASN A 148 20.72 3.56 2.68
CA ASN A 148 19.43 3.86 2.05
C ASN A 148 19.06 2.75 1.05
N PHE A 149 20.01 2.28 0.25
CA PHE A 149 19.77 1.18 -0.68
C PHE A 149 19.26 -0.08 0.04
N LEU A 150 19.98 -0.55 1.07
CA LEU A 150 19.58 -1.71 1.87
C LEU A 150 18.27 -1.45 2.64
N GLY A 151 18.07 -0.24 3.14
CA GLY A 151 16.85 0.21 3.81
C GLY A 151 15.60 0.04 2.95
N GLY A 152 15.68 0.39 1.66
CA GLY A 152 14.59 0.17 0.71
C GLY A 152 14.20 -1.31 0.57
N PHE A 153 15.18 -2.22 0.56
CA PHE A 153 14.92 -3.66 0.52
C PHE A 153 14.37 -4.21 1.83
N ILE A 154 14.81 -3.68 2.98
CA ILE A 154 14.22 -4.02 4.28
C ILE A 154 12.74 -3.62 4.29
N ILE A 155 12.41 -2.41 3.84
CA ILE A 155 11.01 -1.97 3.76
C ILE A 155 10.22 -2.86 2.81
N ALA A 156 10.75 -3.17 1.62
CA ALA A 156 10.10 -4.09 0.70
C ALA A 156 9.86 -5.48 1.29
N LEU A 157 10.81 -6.01 2.07
CA LEU A 157 10.67 -7.26 2.80
C LEU A 157 9.57 -7.16 3.87
N MET A 158 9.58 -6.11 4.68
CA MET A 158 8.60 -5.91 5.75
C MET A 158 7.18 -5.76 5.19
N LEU A 159 6.98 -5.00 4.11
CA LEU A 159 5.66 -4.87 3.47
C LEU A 159 5.17 -6.18 2.83
N LYS A 160 6.09 -7.08 2.44
CA LYS A 160 5.74 -8.39 1.91
C LYS A 160 5.37 -9.40 3.00
N VAL A 161 6.08 -9.38 4.13
CA VAL A 161 5.91 -10.34 5.25
C VAL A 161 4.75 -9.94 6.15
N LEU A 162 4.61 -8.64 6.44
CA LEU A 162 3.59 -8.09 7.34
C LEU A 162 2.38 -7.65 6.52
N LYS A 163 1.38 -8.53 6.39
CA LYS A 163 0.14 -8.22 5.66
C LYS A 163 -1.00 -7.91 6.62
N LEU A 164 -1.73 -6.86 6.29
CA LEU A 164 -2.97 -6.52 6.96
C LEU A 164 -4.12 -7.27 6.27
N PRO A 165 -5.00 -7.95 7.02
CA PRO A 165 -6.08 -8.74 6.44
C PRO A 165 -7.21 -7.86 5.87
N ASP A 166 -7.56 -6.80 6.59
CA ASP A 166 -8.73 -5.97 6.29
C ASP A 166 -8.56 -4.52 6.77
N LEU A 167 -9.49 -3.66 6.34
CA LEU A 167 -9.48 -2.24 6.67
C LEU A 167 -9.75 -2.00 8.18
N GLN A 168 -10.54 -2.85 8.84
CA GLN A 168 -10.82 -2.71 10.26
C GLN A 168 -9.56 -2.87 11.12
N ILE A 169 -8.83 -3.97 10.95
CA ILE A 169 -7.60 -4.28 11.70
C ILE A 169 -6.52 -3.25 11.38
N SER A 170 -6.41 -2.83 10.11
CA SER A 170 -5.49 -1.75 9.73
C SER A 170 -5.81 -0.42 10.43
N SER A 171 -7.10 -0.08 10.58
CA SER A 171 -7.54 1.13 11.28
C SER A 171 -7.19 1.07 12.76
N ILE A 172 -7.42 -0.08 13.42
CA ILE A 172 -7.06 -0.31 14.83
C ILE A 172 -5.54 -0.17 15.01
N LEU A 173 -4.73 -0.78 14.14
CA LEU A 173 -3.28 -0.69 14.20
C LEU A 173 -2.80 0.76 14.05
N LEU A 174 -3.28 1.48 13.03
CA LEU A 174 -2.87 2.86 12.77
C LEU A 174 -3.31 3.82 13.88
N ILE A 175 -4.52 3.66 14.43
CA ILE A 175 -4.98 4.44 15.59
C ILE A 175 -4.15 4.12 16.83
N THR A 176 -3.81 2.85 17.06
CA THR A 176 -2.94 2.44 18.17
C THR A 176 -1.54 3.06 18.01
N ALA A 177 -0.98 3.03 16.80
CA ALA A 177 0.32 3.63 16.51
C ALA A 177 0.31 5.16 16.63
N PHE A 178 -0.79 5.82 16.23
CA PHE A 178 -1.03 7.25 16.44
C PHE A 178 -1.01 7.62 17.92
N LEU A 179 -1.73 6.87 18.77
CA LEU A 179 -1.76 7.11 20.21
C LEU A 179 -0.40 6.82 20.86
N TYR A 180 0.30 5.78 20.39
CA TYR A 180 1.66 5.46 20.83
C TYR A 180 2.63 6.62 20.61
N ASP A 181 2.60 7.24 19.42
CA ASP A 181 3.51 8.32 19.06
C ASP A 181 3.25 9.57 19.91
N ILE A 182 1.98 9.92 20.12
CA ILE A 182 1.56 11.01 21.03
C ILE A 182 2.08 10.76 22.45
N PHE A 183 1.90 9.53 22.96
CA PHE A 183 2.32 9.19 24.31
C PHE A 183 3.84 9.33 24.46
N TRP A 184 4.62 8.74 23.57
CA TRP A 184 6.07 8.73 23.71
C TRP A 184 6.74 10.05 23.37
N VAL A 185 6.13 10.92 22.55
CA VAL A 185 6.69 12.24 22.26
C VAL A 185 6.25 13.29 23.28
N PHE A 186 4.96 13.40 23.60
CA PHE A 186 4.44 14.49 24.43
C PHE A 186 4.23 14.15 25.90
N ILE A 187 3.93 12.89 26.22
CA ILE A 187 3.61 12.49 27.60
C ILE A 187 4.87 12.00 28.33
N SER A 188 5.77 11.29 27.64
CA SER A 188 7.00 10.75 28.24
C SER A 188 7.99 11.79 28.83
N PRO A 189 8.12 13.03 28.32
CA PRO A 189 8.95 14.05 28.95
C PRO A 189 8.56 14.35 30.40
N ASN A 190 7.27 14.23 30.75
CA ASN A 190 6.77 14.46 32.11
C ASN A 190 7.28 13.42 33.12
N PHE A 191 7.68 12.25 32.63
CA PHE A 191 8.23 11.16 33.45
C PHE A 191 9.76 11.16 33.49
N THR A 192 10.42 11.93 32.63
CA THR A 192 11.88 11.91 32.47
C THR A 192 12.49 13.14 33.14
N SER A 193 13.42 12.95 34.07
CA SER A 193 14.05 14.05 34.84
C SER A 193 14.78 15.10 34.00
N ASN A 194 15.13 14.76 32.75
CA ASN A 194 15.84 15.64 31.82
C ASN A 194 14.90 16.49 30.95
N GLY A 195 13.58 16.35 31.08
CA GLY A 195 12.58 17.04 30.26
C GLY A 195 12.60 16.68 28.77
N LYS A 196 13.43 15.71 28.35
CA LYS A 196 13.46 15.14 27.01
C LYS A 196 12.58 13.91 26.92
N SER A 197 11.98 13.69 25.76
CA SER A 197 11.21 12.46 25.54
C SER A 197 12.12 11.24 25.52
N VAL A 198 11.60 10.09 25.94
CA VAL A 198 12.34 8.81 25.86
C VAL A 198 12.61 8.45 24.40
N MET A 199 11.68 8.77 23.50
CA MET A 199 11.82 8.58 22.06
C MET A 199 12.97 9.41 21.47
N GLU A 200 13.06 10.71 21.82
CA GLU A 200 14.18 11.56 21.39
C GLU A 200 15.49 11.04 21.98
N SER A 201 15.49 10.64 23.24
CA SER A 201 16.70 10.16 23.92
C SER A 201 17.22 8.87 23.30
N ALA A 202 16.32 7.97 22.90
CA ALA A 202 16.64 6.73 22.17
C ALA A 202 17.09 7.01 20.73
N ALA A 203 16.42 7.91 20.01
CA ALA A 203 16.72 8.23 18.62
C ALA A 203 18.06 8.99 18.44
N THR A 204 18.36 9.91 19.36
CA THR A 204 19.61 10.69 19.35
C THR A 204 20.79 9.92 19.93
N GLY A 205 20.54 8.75 20.54
CA GLY A 205 21.58 7.97 21.18
C GLY A 205 22.20 8.67 22.38
N SER A 206 21.44 9.50 23.09
CA SER A 206 21.89 10.35 24.22
C SER A 206 22.47 9.60 25.44
N GLY A 207 22.64 8.28 25.36
CA GLY A 207 23.31 7.43 26.34
C GLY A 207 24.34 6.46 25.74
N LEU A 208 24.69 6.59 24.46
CA LEU A 208 25.73 5.78 23.84
C LEU A 208 27.12 6.26 24.24
N THR A 209 27.93 5.33 24.74
CA THR A 209 29.37 5.57 25.01
C THR A 209 30.24 5.31 23.78
N VAL A 210 29.63 4.81 22.69
CA VAL A 210 30.29 4.45 21.44
C VAL A 210 29.75 5.36 20.33
N HIS A 211 30.61 5.82 19.42
CA HIS A 211 30.22 6.58 18.22
C HIS A 211 29.58 5.70 17.16
N GLU A 212 28.53 4.98 17.53
CA GLU A 212 27.74 4.13 16.64
C GLU A 212 26.34 4.72 16.49
N GLN A 213 25.77 4.60 15.29
CA GLN A 213 24.46 5.17 14.97
C GLN A 213 23.48 4.06 14.57
N VAL A 214 22.22 4.22 14.95
CA VAL A 214 21.15 3.28 14.62
C VAL A 214 20.86 3.35 13.12
N PRO A 215 20.91 2.25 12.36
CA PRO A 215 20.75 2.29 10.89
C PRO A 215 19.30 2.34 10.42
N MET A 216 18.32 2.38 11.33
CA MET A 216 16.87 2.26 11.04
C MET A 216 16.22 3.56 10.56
N VAL A 217 16.98 4.38 9.83
CA VAL A 217 16.55 5.66 9.28
C VAL A 217 17.15 5.87 7.89
N PHE A 218 16.39 6.50 6.99
CA PHE A 218 16.95 7.08 5.77
C PHE A 218 17.71 8.35 6.10
N ARG A 219 18.84 8.56 5.44
CA ARG A 219 19.69 9.74 5.67
C ARG A 219 20.05 10.41 4.35
N ILE A 220 19.98 11.74 4.31
CA ILE A 220 20.52 12.54 3.20
C ILE A 220 21.32 13.70 3.81
N PRO A 221 22.58 13.90 3.41
CA PRO A 221 23.40 14.98 3.94
C PRO A 221 22.81 16.34 3.55
N ILE A 222 22.79 17.28 4.50
CA ILE A 222 22.35 18.66 4.25
C ILE A 222 23.55 19.43 3.67
N SER A 223 23.49 19.77 2.39
CA SER A 223 24.63 20.30 1.63
C SER A 223 25.16 21.67 2.09
N ASP A 224 24.41 22.41 2.89
CA ASP A 224 24.70 23.82 3.21
C ASP A 224 24.91 24.09 4.73
N ASP A 225 25.08 23.05 5.57
CA ASP A 225 25.22 23.21 7.02
C ASP A 225 26.68 22.99 7.49
N PRO A 226 27.34 23.98 8.15
CA PRO A 226 28.66 23.80 8.75
C PRO A 226 28.74 22.67 9.79
N ALA A 227 27.60 22.26 10.36
CA ALA A 227 27.53 21.17 11.35
C ALA A 227 27.48 19.75 10.74
N HIS A 228 27.49 19.59 9.41
CA HIS A 228 27.37 18.29 8.74
C HIS A 228 26.14 17.48 9.19
N GLY A 229 24.99 18.14 9.30
CA GLY A 229 23.72 17.51 9.67
C GLY A 229 23.16 16.59 8.57
N TYR A 230 22.37 15.60 8.98
CA TYR A 230 21.60 14.75 8.07
C TYR A 230 20.11 15.01 8.23
N ALA A 231 19.40 15.12 7.11
CA ALA A 231 17.96 14.95 7.12
C ALA A 231 17.65 13.46 7.34
N MET A 232 16.74 13.15 8.26
CA MET A 232 16.42 11.78 8.66
C MET A 232 14.93 11.47 8.52
N LEU A 233 14.61 10.24 8.10
CA LEU A 233 13.25 9.72 8.06
C LEU A 233 13.23 8.28 8.61
N GLY A 234 12.41 8.02 9.61
CA GLY A 234 12.34 6.72 10.29
C GLY A 234 11.74 5.62 9.43
N PHE A 235 12.25 4.39 9.54
CA PHE A 235 11.62 3.25 8.85
C PHE A 235 10.23 2.94 9.41
N GLY A 236 9.99 3.17 10.70
CA GLY A 236 8.66 2.99 11.30
C GLY A 236 7.57 3.84 10.64
N ASP A 237 7.92 5.09 10.31
CA ASP A 237 7.03 6.06 9.66
C ASP A 237 6.73 5.71 8.19
N ILE A 238 7.49 4.79 7.61
CA ILE A 238 7.31 4.30 6.24
C ILE A 238 6.63 2.93 6.25
N ILE A 239 7.04 2.03 7.12
CA ILE A 239 6.54 0.65 7.19
C ILE A 239 5.07 0.65 7.65
N LEU A 240 4.72 1.38 8.72
CA LEU A 240 3.35 1.38 9.25
C LEU A 240 2.33 1.90 8.24
N PRO A 241 2.50 3.12 7.65
CA PRO A 241 1.64 3.55 6.54
C PRO A 241 1.78 2.69 5.28
N GLY A 242 2.97 2.19 4.98
CA GLY A 242 3.24 1.35 3.81
C GLY A 242 2.48 0.03 3.83
N MET A 243 2.31 -0.60 5.00
CA MET A 243 1.49 -1.81 5.15
C MET A 243 0.03 -1.51 4.83
N PHE A 244 -0.47 -0.36 5.29
CA PHE A 244 -1.82 0.09 4.95
C PHE A 244 -1.96 0.36 3.45
N LEU A 245 -1.02 1.07 2.84
CA LEU A 245 -1.03 1.34 1.39
C LEU A 245 -0.94 0.05 0.56
N THR A 246 -0.24 -0.97 1.06
CA THR A 246 -0.19 -2.29 0.43
C THR A 246 -1.55 -2.97 0.47
N LEU A 247 -2.25 -2.94 1.61
CA LEU A 247 -3.64 -3.41 1.71
C LEU A 247 -4.55 -2.68 0.71
N LEU A 248 -4.46 -1.35 0.60
CA LEU A 248 -5.27 -0.60 -0.36
C LEU A 248 -5.02 -1.03 -1.81
N ARG A 249 -3.76 -1.33 -2.14
CA ARG A 249 -3.42 -1.87 -3.46
C ARG A 249 -4.02 -3.25 -3.69
N GLU A 250 -3.99 -4.12 -2.67
CA GLU A 250 -4.63 -5.42 -2.77
C GLU A 250 -6.15 -5.29 -2.95
N VAL A 251 -6.78 -4.37 -2.22
CA VAL A 251 -8.21 -4.04 -2.36
C VAL A 251 -8.52 -3.55 -3.78
N ASP A 252 -7.72 -2.65 -4.34
CA ASP A 252 -7.92 -2.18 -5.73
C ASP A 252 -7.88 -3.34 -6.75
N VAL A 253 -6.95 -4.28 -6.57
CA VAL A 253 -6.83 -5.48 -7.42
C VAL A 253 -8.02 -6.42 -7.23
N ARG A 254 -8.46 -6.66 -5.99
CA ARG A 254 -9.60 -7.53 -5.66
C ARG A 254 -10.91 -6.96 -6.18
N LEU A 255 -11.15 -5.67 -5.97
CA LEU A 255 -12.32 -4.97 -6.50
C LEU A 255 -12.38 -5.09 -8.02
N LYS A 256 -11.26 -4.85 -8.72
CA LYS A 256 -11.22 -5.00 -10.17
C LYS A 256 -11.61 -6.42 -10.61
N GLY A 257 -11.12 -7.45 -9.91
CA GLY A 257 -11.49 -8.84 -10.17
C GLY A 257 -12.98 -9.12 -9.92
N TYR A 258 -13.51 -8.67 -8.80
CA TYR A 258 -14.91 -8.79 -8.41
C TYR A 258 -15.86 -8.14 -9.43
N TRP A 259 -15.57 -6.91 -9.85
CA TRP A 259 -16.37 -6.21 -10.85
C TRP A 259 -16.30 -6.89 -12.23
N LEU A 260 -15.16 -7.51 -12.58
CA LEU A 260 -15.03 -8.29 -13.82
C LEU A 260 -15.80 -9.62 -13.77
N SER A 261 -15.92 -10.26 -12.60
CA SER A 261 -16.69 -11.51 -12.46
C SER A 261 -18.20 -11.30 -12.53
N LEU A 262 -18.68 -10.09 -12.22
CA LEU A 262 -20.09 -9.73 -12.37
C LEU A 262 -20.52 -9.49 -13.84
N VAL A 263 -19.57 -9.40 -14.77
CA VAL A 263 -19.88 -9.26 -16.20
C VAL A 263 -20.25 -10.64 -16.77
N PRO A 264 -21.46 -10.82 -17.33
CA PRO A 264 -21.83 -12.07 -17.97
C PRO A 264 -20.84 -12.38 -19.09
N GLN A 265 -20.09 -13.48 -18.95
CA GLN A 265 -19.24 -14.01 -20.02
C GLN A 265 -20.18 -14.61 -21.07
N SER A 266 -20.68 -13.80 -22.01
CA SER A 266 -21.38 -14.35 -23.17
C SER A 266 -20.40 -15.26 -23.92
N PRO A 267 -20.73 -16.54 -24.18
CA PRO A 267 -19.87 -17.36 -25.01
C PRO A 267 -19.72 -16.66 -26.37
N MET A 268 -18.49 -16.37 -26.78
CA MET A 268 -18.25 -15.94 -28.15
C MET A 268 -18.83 -17.00 -29.09
N PRO A 269 -19.63 -16.62 -30.10
CA PRO A 269 -20.12 -17.60 -31.06
C PRO A 269 -18.91 -18.26 -31.74
N PRO A 270 -18.83 -19.60 -31.78
CA PRO A 270 -17.79 -20.29 -32.50
C PRO A 270 -18.26 -20.40 -33.95
N THR A 271 -17.82 -19.53 -34.87
CA THR A 271 -17.55 -19.87 -36.29
C THR A 271 -17.27 -18.62 -37.16
N PRO A 272 -16.54 -18.79 -38.28
CA PRO A 272 -15.93 -17.70 -39.01
C PRO A 272 -16.94 -16.95 -39.88
N MET A 273 -16.71 -15.66 -40.05
CA MET A 273 -17.39 -14.83 -41.03
C MET A 273 -17.10 -15.38 -42.43
N VAL A 274 -18.05 -16.10 -43.02
CA VAL A 274 -18.07 -16.39 -44.46
C VAL A 274 -18.80 -15.23 -45.12
N ILE A 275 -18.05 -14.38 -45.82
CA ILE A 275 -18.61 -13.41 -46.74
C ILE A 275 -19.06 -14.22 -47.96
N VAL A 276 -20.37 -14.39 -48.13
CA VAL A 276 -20.94 -14.82 -49.40
C VAL A 276 -21.32 -13.54 -50.15
N ASP A 277 -20.54 -13.21 -51.18
CA ASP A 277 -21.01 -12.29 -52.21
C ASP A 277 -22.10 -13.01 -53.00
N ASP A 278 -23.34 -12.50 -52.97
CA ASP A 278 -24.37 -12.94 -53.91
C ASP A 278 -24.68 -11.81 -54.89
N VAL A 279 -24.28 -12.05 -56.13
CA VAL A 279 -24.78 -11.35 -57.31
C VAL A 279 -26.02 -12.09 -57.80
N GLU A 280 -27.02 -11.29 -58.18
CA GLU A 280 -28.25 -11.63 -58.92
C GLU A 280 -29.45 -12.15 -58.11
N GLY A 281 -30.26 -11.17 -57.69
CA GLY A 281 -31.60 -11.07 -58.25
C GLY A 281 -32.70 -11.84 -57.54
N GLU A 282 -33.21 -11.29 -56.43
CA GLU A 282 -34.64 -11.23 -56.13
C GLU A 282 -34.88 -10.21 -55.01
N THR A 283 -35.82 -9.29 -55.25
CA THR A 283 -36.20 -8.26 -54.28
C THR A 283 -37.20 -8.87 -53.30
N THR A 284 -36.82 -8.99 -52.03
CA THR A 284 -37.77 -9.28 -50.94
C THR A 284 -38.09 -7.98 -50.22
N GLU A 285 -39.33 -7.52 -50.41
CA GLU A 285 -39.92 -6.40 -49.67
C GLU A 285 -40.06 -6.76 -48.20
N ILE A 286 -39.50 -5.94 -47.33
CA ILE A 286 -39.73 -6.00 -45.88
C ILE A 286 -40.91 -5.08 -45.58
N ILE A 287 -42.07 -5.67 -45.27
CA ILE A 287 -43.25 -4.94 -44.79
C ILE A 287 -43.05 -4.69 -43.29
N PHE A 288 -42.95 -3.42 -42.89
CA PHE A 288 -43.04 -3.01 -41.49
C PHE A 288 -44.50 -2.71 -41.19
N ASP A 289 -45.17 -3.61 -40.48
CA ASP A 289 -46.44 -3.31 -39.84
C ASP A 289 -46.14 -2.84 -38.41
N GLY A 290 -46.50 -1.59 -38.13
CA GLY A 290 -46.26 -0.95 -36.86
C GLY A 290 -47.52 -0.95 -36.03
N GLU A 291 -47.52 -1.72 -34.94
CA GLU A 291 -48.31 -1.49 -33.73
C GLU A 291 -47.54 -2.11 -32.54
N GLU A 292 -47.69 -1.51 -31.37
CA GLU A 292 -46.76 -1.49 -30.24
C GLU A 292 -46.37 -2.83 -29.58
N GLU A 293 -45.13 -2.83 -29.04
CA GLU A 293 -44.57 -3.64 -27.94
C GLU A 293 -44.27 -5.14 -28.15
N GLU A 294 -43.12 -5.43 -28.78
CA GLU A 294 -42.01 -6.31 -28.32
C GLU A 294 -41.10 -6.65 -29.52
N GLU A 295 -39.91 -6.04 -29.60
CA GLU A 295 -38.92 -6.32 -30.66
C GLU A 295 -38.28 -7.71 -30.44
N ASN A 296 -38.96 -8.76 -30.90
CA ASN A 296 -38.38 -10.09 -31.08
C ASN A 296 -37.93 -10.23 -32.53
N ILE A 297 -36.62 -10.45 -32.75
CA ILE A 297 -36.07 -10.76 -34.08
C ILE A 297 -36.27 -12.25 -34.33
N TYR A 298 -37.06 -12.61 -35.34
CA TYR A 298 -37.27 -13.98 -35.78
C TYR A 298 -36.39 -14.27 -37.00
N ILE A 299 -35.49 -15.25 -36.89
CA ILE A 299 -34.72 -15.78 -38.02
C ILE A 299 -35.27 -17.16 -38.36
N TYR A 300 -35.65 -17.36 -39.62
CA TYR A 300 -36.16 -18.64 -40.12
C TYR A 300 -35.05 -19.40 -40.82
N GLU A 301 -34.69 -20.56 -40.27
CA GLU A 301 -33.83 -21.52 -40.96
C GLU A 301 -34.44 -22.92 -40.76
N ASN A 302 -34.70 -23.62 -41.87
CA ASN A 302 -35.22 -24.99 -41.94
C ASN A 302 -36.24 -25.39 -40.85
N ASN A 303 -37.40 -24.74 -40.86
CA ASN A 303 -38.58 -25.11 -40.06
C ASN A 303 -38.41 -25.07 -38.52
N THR A 304 -37.34 -24.46 -38.02
CA THR A 304 -37.13 -24.18 -36.59
C THR A 304 -37.15 -22.68 -36.33
N VAL A 305 -37.98 -22.24 -35.38
CA VAL A 305 -38.09 -20.82 -34.98
C VAL A 305 -37.13 -20.57 -33.83
N PHE A 306 -36.14 -19.71 -34.05
CA PHE A 306 -35.29 -19.19 -32.98
C PHE A 306 -35.83 -17.83 -32.53
N VAL A 307 -36.29 -17.76 -31.28
CA VAL A 307 -36.78 -16.52 -30.66
C VAL A 307 -35.65 -15.90 -29.85
N PHE A 308 -35.14 -14.76 -30.29
CA PHE A 308 -34.22 -13.93 -29.50
C PHE A 308 -35.03 -12.86 -28.77
N ASN A 309 -35.21 -13.05 -27.46
CA ASN A 309 -35.80 -12.04 -26.59
C ASN A 309 -34.73 -10.99 -26.26
N GLN A 310 -34.86 -9.80 -26.82
CA GLN A 310 -34.01 -8.65 -26.50
C GLN A 310 -34.52 -7.85 -25.29
N SER A 311 -35.26 -8.46 -24.36
CA SER A 311 -35.54 -7.83 -23.06
C SER A 311 -34.33 -7.93 -22.15
N THR A 312 -33.36 -7.06 -22.39
CA THR A 312 -32.48 -6.63 -21.31
C THR A 312 -32.25 -5.15 -21.48
N ASN A 313 -32.67 -4.39 -20.47
CA ASN A 313 -32.45 -2.97 -20.24
C ASN A 313 -30.94 -2.62 -20.12
N TRP A 314 -30.10 -3.10 -21.03
CA TRP A 314 -28.65 -2.84 -21.05
C TRP A 314 -28.36 -1.35 -21.28
N GLY A 315 -29.25 -0.60 -21.95
CA GLY A 315 -29.01 0.81 -22.25
C GLY A 315 -28.94 1.73 -21.02
N LYS A 316 -29.72 1.46 -19.97
CA LYS A 316 -29.80 2.35 -18.78
C LYS A 316 -28.93 1.90 -17.61
N ASN A 317 -28.69 0.60 -17.46
CA ASN A 317 -27.83 0.07 -16.37
C ASN A 317 -26.33 0.11 -16.71
N ASN A 318 -25.96 0.29 -17.98
CA ASN A 318 -24.56 0.30 -18.43
C ASN A 318 -23.76 1.58 -18.13
N ILE A 319 -24.37 2.62 -17.56
CA ILE A 319 -23.64 3.84 -17.20
C ILE A 319 -22.71 3.58 -16.00
N TRP A 320 -23.08 2.66 -15.10
CA TRP A 320 -22.25 2.27 -13.95
C TRP A 320 -21.24 1.16 -14.31
N HIS A 321 -21.58 0.24 -15.22
CA HIS A 321 -20.70 -0.86 -15.63
C HIS A 321 -19.50 -0.45 -16.50
N ARG A 322 -19.57 0.70 -17.19
CA ARG A 322 -18.41 1.26 -17.91
C ARG A 322 -17.40 1.94 -16.98
N SER A 323 -17.74 2.14 -15.69
CA SER A 323 -16.93 2.95 -14.78
C SER A 323 -15.71 2.21 -14.26
N VAL A 324 -15.82 0.95 -13.80
CA VAL A 324 -14.72 0.36 -13.01
C VAL A 324 -13.52 -0.12 -13.83
N SER A 325 -13.72 -0.47 -15.11
CA SER A 325 -12.61 -0.82 -16.02
C SER A 325 -11.93 0.41 -16.66
N SER A 326 -12.51 1.61 -16.52
CA SER A 326 -12.03 2.85 -17.14
C SER A 326 -11.70 3.98 -16.17
N LEU A 327 -11.79 3.76 -14.85
CA LEU A 327 -11.45 4.77 -13.85
C LEU A 327 -10.00 5.24 -14.04
N PRO A 328 -9.74 6.56 -14.14
CA PRO A 328 -8.38 7.09 -14.23
C PRO A 328 -7.55 6.60 -13.04
N SER A 329 -6.26 6.30 -13.25
CA SER A 329 -5.33 5.79 -12.21
C SER A 329 -5.36 6.60 -10.90
N LEU A 330 -5.71 7.88 -11.00
CA LEU A 330 -5.92 8.84 -9.91
C LEU A 330 -7.01 8.45 -8.89
N TRP A 331 -7.91 7.53 -9.22
CA TRP A 331 -9.06 7.18 -8.37
C TRP A 331 -8.89 5.85 -7.65
N THR A 332 -7.73 5.23 -7.68
CA THR A 332 -7.49 4.00 -6.90
C THR A 332 -7.36 4.31 -5.40
N TYR A 333 -7.74 3.38 -4.52
CA TYR A 333 -7.56 3.54 -3.07
C TYR A 333 -6.08 3.71 -2.73
N HIS A 334 -5.20 2.94 -3.39
CA HIS A 334 -3.76 3.06 -3.24
C HIS A 334 -3.24 4.45 -3.62
N PHE A 335 -3.68 5.00 -4.77
CA PHE A 335 -3.24 6.33 -5.19
C PHE A 335 -3.77 7.43 -4.26
N THR A 336 -5.03 7.32 -3.82
CA THR A 336 -5.61 8.24 -2.82
C THR A 336 -4.81 8.20 -1.52
N GLY A 337 -4.43 7.01 -1.07
CA GLY A 337 -3.57 6.84 0.10
C GLY A 337 -2.15 7.40 -0.09
N LEU A 338 -1.57 7.27 -1.29
CA LEU A 338 -0.25 7.84 -1.60
C LEU A 338 -0.26 9.38 -1.55
N ILE A 339 -1.32 10.02 -2.05
CA ILE A 339 -1.51 11.47 -1.90
C ILE A 339 -1.62 11.82 -0.41
N GLY A 340 -2.42 11.07 0.34
CA GLY A 340 -2.56 11.24 1.79
C GLY A 340 -1.24 11.13 2.54
N TYR A 341 -0.41 10.15 2.17
CA TYR A 341 0.92 9.96 2.75
C TYR A 341 1.86 11.12 2.42
N PHE A 342 1.86 11.58 1.16
CA PHE A 342 2.62 12.76 0.75
C PHE A 342 2.23 13.99 1.57
N ILE A 343 0.92 14.30 1.64
CA ILE A 343 0.42 15.45 2.40
C ILE A 343 0.76 15.32 3.89
N GLY A 344 0.59 14.13 4.49
CA GLY A 344 0.92 13.89 5.90
C GLY A 344 2.40 14.05 6.21
N LEU A 345 3.28 13.59 5.32
CA LEU A 345 4.72 13.71 5.49
C LEU A 345 5.19 15.17 5.37
N GLU A 346 4.67 15.90 4.37
CA GLU A 346 4.93 17.34 4.24
C GLU A 346 4.42 18.12 5.46
N MET A 347 3.22 17.80 5.97
CA MET A 347 2.72 18.42 7.21
C MET A 347 3.61 18.14 8.42
N THR A 348 4.19 16.94 8.50
CA THR A 348 5.16 16.61 9.56
C THR A 348 6.42 17.47 9.45
N PHE A 349 6.95 17.63 8.23
CA PHE A 349 8.11 18.47 7.98
C PHE A 349 7.83 19.95 8.30
N ILE A 350 6.68 20.47 7.89
CA ILE A 350 6.21 21.81 8.24
C ILE A 350 6.16 21.96 9.77
N ALA A 351 5.52 21.03 10.47
CA ALA A 351 5.39 21.09 11.91
C ALA A 351 6.75 21.06 12.62
N MET A 352 7.69 20.23 12.18
CA MET A 352 9.06 20.20 12.74
C MET A 352 9.79 21.52 12.51
N ILE A 353 9.69 22.12 11.32
CA ILE A 353 10.32 23.41 11.01
C ILE A 353 9.71 24.53 11.87
N LEU A 354 8.39 24.55 12.04
CA LEU A 354 7.71 25.60 12.81
C LEU A 354 7.97 25.48 14.32
N THR A 355 8.01 24.26 14.85
CA THR A 355 8.13 24.02 16.30
C THR A 355 9.57 23.89 16.79
N GLN A 356 10.54 23.70 15.87
CA GLN A 356 11.96 23.49 16.19
C GLN A 356 12.18 22.33 17.19
N MET A 357 11.25 21.39 17.23
CA MET A 357 11.26 20.20 18.07
C MET A 357 10.88 18.98 17.22
N GLY A 358 11.36 17.80 17.61
CA GLY A 358 10.94 16.54 16.98
C GLY A 358 9.43 16.34 17.17
N GLN A 359 8.70 16.20 16.06
CA GLN A 359 7.26 15.98 16.07
C GLN A 359 6.93 14.50 15.84
N PRO A 360 5.86 13.97 16.44
CA PRO A 360 5.39 12.62 16.14
C PRO A 360 4.87 12.58 14.69
N ALA A 361 5.54 11.82 13.81
CA ALA A 361 5.19 11.79 12.39
C ALA A 361 3.83 11.12 12.14
N LEU A 362 3.48 10.11 12.93
CA LEU A 362 2.22 9.38 12.77
C LEU A 362 1.01 10.25 13.12
N LEU A 363 1.19 11.31 13.92
CA LEU A 363 0.17 12.30 14.23
C LEU A 363 -0.42 12.93 12.96
N TYR A 364 0.43 13.18 11.95
CA TYR A 364 0.01 13.81 10.69
C TYR A 364 -0.25 12.76 9.61
N LEU A 365 0.54 11.69 9.55
CA LEU A 365 0.39 10.64 8.52
C LEU A 365 -0.93 9.87 8.65
N VAL A 366 -1.28 9.40 9.84
CA VAL A 366 -2.46 8.54 10.05
C VAL A 366 -3.76 9.22 9.60
N PRO A 367 -4.12 10.44 10.08
CA PRO A 367 -5.36 11.08 9.63
C PRO A 367 -5.34 11.42 8.14
N SER A 368 -4.16 11.78 7.59
CA SER A 368 -4.04 12.17 6.18
C SER A 368 -4.23 11.00 5.21
N ILE A 369 -3.98 9.76 5.64
CA ILE A 369 -4.17 8.58 4.80
C ILE A 369 -5.52 7.92 5.09
N LEU A 370 -5.88 7.77 6.37
CA LEU A 370 -7.08 7.04 6.77
C LEU A 370 -8.37 7.79 6.40
N LEU A 371 -8.44 9.11 6.66
CA LEU A 371 -9.67 9.88 6.40
C LEU A 371 -10.04 9.92 4.91
N PRO A 372 -9.13 10.23 3.96
CA PRO A 372 -9.50 10.24 2.54
C PRO A 372 -9.95 8.87 2.02
N VAL A 373 -9.34 7.78 2.52
CA VAL A 373 -9.72 6.40 2.14
C VAL A 373 -11.11 6.04 2.67
N LEU A 374 -11.41 6.40 3.93
CA LEU A 374 -12.74 6.20 4.50
C LEU A 374 -13.79 7.02 3.75
N LEU A 375 -13.51 8.29 3.44
CA LEU A 375 -14.42 9.13 2.67
C LEU A 375 -14.65 8.59 1.25
N LEU A 376 -13.60 8.11 0.58
CA LEU A 376 -13.71 7.52 -0.75
C LEU A 376 -14.56 6.25 -0.74
N SER A 377 -14.37 5.38 0.27
CA SER A 377 -15.13 4.13 0.38
C SER A 377 -16.61 4.34 0.71
N ILE A 378 -16.93 5.33 1.53
CA ILE A 378 -18.32 5.75 1.78
C ILE A 378 -18.93 6.31 0.50
N LYS A 379 -18.22 7.19 -0.22
CA LYS A 379 -18.70 7.76 -1.48
C LYS A 379 -18.95 6.71 -2.55
N ARG A 380 -18.17 5.62 -2.55
CA ARG A 380 -18.31 4.48 -3.47
C ARG A 380 -19.35 3.45 -3.04
N LYS A 381 -19.90 3.56 -1.83
CA LYS A 381 -20.75 2.53 -1.20
C LYS A 381 -20.04 1.16 -1.09
N GLU A 382 -18.72 1.15 -1.07
CA GLU A 382 -17.88 -0.06 -0.96
C GLU A 382 -17.37 -0.29 0.47
N PHE A 383 -17.70 0.61 1.40
CA PHE A 383 -17.20 0.61 2.78
C PHE A 383 -17.34 -0.76 3.47
N HIS A 384 -18.54 -1.35 3.45
CA HIS A 384 -18.78 -2.62 4.14
C HIS A 384 -17.95 -3.78 3.55
N LEU A 385 -17.73 -3.78 2.24
CA LEU A 385 -16.97 -4.81 1.54
C LEU A 385 -15.48 -4.78 1.96
N ILE A 386 -14.90 -3.58 1.97
CA ILE A 386 -13.48 -3.40 2.33
C ILE A 386 -13.23 -3.44 3.83
N TRP A 387 -14.24 -3.09 4.65
CA TRP A 387 -14.15 -3.08 6.11
C TRP A 387 -13.90 -4.47 6.67
N TYR A 388 -14.64 -5.47 6.19
CA TYR A 388 -14.51 -6.86 6.61
C TYR A 388 -13.64 -7.71 5.68
N GLY A 389 -13.22 -7.18 4.53
CA GLY A 389 -12.36 -7.89 3.58
C GLY A 389 -13.01 -9.07 2.85
N LYS A 390 -14.34 -9.24 2.95
CA LYS A 390 -15.09 -10.32 2.29
C LYS A 390 -15.41 -9.93 0.84
N PHE A 391 -14.70 -10.51 -0.14
CA PHE A 391 -14.92 -10.26 -1.58
C PHE A 391 -15.60 -11.42 -2.32
N TRP A 392 -15.60 -12.62 -1.73
CA TRP A 392 -16.15 -13.84 -2.32
C TRP A 392 -17.01 -14.57 -1.30
N GLU A 393 -18.03 -15.27 -1.77
CA GLU A 393 -19.04 -15.96 -0.94
C GLU A 393 -18.52 -17.24 -0.25
N ASN A 394 -17.27 -17.65 -0.54
CA ASN A 394 -16.66 -18.90 -0.08
C ASN A 394 -15.66 -18.73 1.09
N ASP A 395 -15.63 -17.57 1.78
CA ASP A 395 -14.88 -17.48 3.03
C ASP A 395 -15.69 -18.20 4.14
N ASP A 396 -15.27 -19.42 4.46
CA ASP A 396 -15.86 -20.43 5.36
C ASP A 396 -16.32 -19.93 6.76
N ASP A 397 -17.40 -19.16 6.84
CA ASP A 397 -18.12 -18.91 8.10
C ASP A 397 -19.51 -19.57 8.04
N GLU A 398 -19.57 -20.85 8.41
CA GLU A 398 -20.81 -21.62 8.65
C GLU A 398 -21.69 -21.03 9.79
N ASN A 399 -21.32 -19.87 10.35
CA ASN A 399 -21.99 -19.24 11.49
C ASN A 399 -22.25 -17.74 11.32
N THR A 400 -22.16 -17.21 10.09
CA THR A 400 -22.58 -15.82 9.84
C THR A 400 -24.09 -15.77 9.59
N ASP A 401 -24.81 -15.06 10.45
CA ASP A 401 -26.22 -14.72 10.24
C ASP A 401 -26.39 -13.90 8.95
N TYR A 402 -26.78 -14.59 7.87
CA TYR A 402 -26.99 -14.06 6.52
C TYR A 402 -28.10 -12.99 6.44
N SER A 403 -28.79 -12.68 7.55
CA SER A 403 -29.79 -11.62 7.62
C SER A 403 -29.20 -10.19 7.63
N ARG A 404 -27.88 -10.03 7.68
CA ARG A 404 -27.20 -8.72 7.75
C ARG A 404 -26.39 -8.32 6.51
N LEU A 405 -26.22 -9.21 5.52
CA LEU A 405 -25.70 -8.81 4.22
C LEU A 405 -26.85 -8.15 3.44
N PRO A 406 -26.65 -6.98 2.81
CA PRO A 406 -27.66 -6.45 1.91
C PRO A 406 -27.85 -7.49 0.81
N GLN A 407 -29.03 -8.13 0.81
CA GLN A 407 -29.42 -9.05 -0.22
C GLN A 407 -29.25 -8.34 -1.57
N GLN A 408 -28.76 -9.08 -2.57
CA GLN A 408 -28.55 -8.60 -3.94
C GLN A 408 -29.74 -7.80 -4.49
N ASP A 409 -30.95 -8.09 -3.98
CA ASP A 409 -32.20 -7.40 -4.27
C ASP A 409 -32.31 -5.97 -3.69
N GLU A 410 -31.68 -5.67 -2.55
CA GLU A 410 -31.79 -4.36 -1.90
C GLU A 410 -30.92 -3.30 -2.59
N PHE A 411 -29.77 -3.71 -3.14
CA PHE A 411 -28.92 -2.83 -3.97
C PHE A 411 -29.58 -2.49 -5.31
N MET A 412 -30.38 -3.40 -5.85
CA MET A 412 -31.16 -3.19 -7.08
C MET A 412 -32.46 -2.41 -6.84
N ARG A 413 -32.97 -2.32 -5.60
CA ARG A 413 -34.21 -1.59 -5.25
C ARG A 413 -33.99 -0.13 -4.83
N GLN A 414 -32.75 0.29 -4.56
CA GLN A 414 -32.40 1.68 -4.24
C GLN A 414 -31.86 2.49 -5.43
N VAL A 415 -32.00 1.94 -6.65
CA VAL A 415 -31.78 2.62 -7.94
C VAL A 415 -33.13 2.69 -8.65
#